data_AF-A0A7V2G4Q4-F1
#
_entry.id   AF-A0A7V2G4Q4-F1
#
_cell.length_a   1.000
_cell.length_b   1.000
_cell.length_c   1.000
_cell.angle_alpha   90.00
_cell.angle_beta   90.00
_cell.angle_gamma   90.00
#
_symmetry.space_group_name_H-M   'P 1'
#
loop_
_entity.id
_entity.type
_entity.pdbx_description
1 polymer ?
#
loop_
_entity_poly.entity_id
_entity_poly.type
_entity_poly.pdbx_seq_one_letter_code
_entity_poly.pdbx_strand_id
1 'polypeptide(L)'
;MKRLLAILGFCALGLLLLGAPAARAAGNTTVTLGDSLTAEYDAVQFQPPWDSVFGTLPTEYADVTVPGWVSRSWVEVLGILRPGWFDFGGFDGDAPGHGFPRATGYEHNWAVPGADAGQSEEFLSNPVYGFPFGGPRYPLDETLETEADRVVVWVGANDFRANFGFLYDGGSPGALINGLVSDLTEILDYVDGRNNGLKIVVVNVPDLGATPSKQEDHPDPVKRARVTAATAQANAAIAALCAGRGIPVADVFSLTADFIAGTPFWFGAIALFPGSDPDNEPRHLFTRDGFHPNTCAQIEIARRIVEAFRTGHGLAIPQITDAEALGLLGLDNDLPYREWIAGFAVGTRTGFRGDPDRDGMTNLEEYTFGLEPDRPDPDSRPVWLEPSAGPSAPIRMRYRPDPARVRHIATSAWFSDNLVGWSPTPAAWSTAQPDGSVLVEAPPGPAGRRFLRLRFDVLDP
;
A
#
# COMPACT_ATOMS: atom_id res chain seq x y z
N MET A 1 -0.10 46.20 71.50
CA MET A 1 -0.07 47.27 70.48
C MET A 1 -0.26 46.65 69.10
N LYS A 2 -1.40 46.95 68.46
CA LYS A 2 -1.69 46.98 66.99
C LYS A 2 -0.99 45.94 66.09
N ARG A 3 -1.69 44.89 65.63
CA ARG A 3 -2.46 44.78 64.35
C ARG A 3 -1.63 45.06 63.07
N LEU A 4 -1.42 44.02 62.25
CA LEU A 4 -1.80 43.86 60.82
C LEU A 4 -1.30 42.46 60.34
N LEU A 5 -2.16 41.49 60.00
CA LEU A 5 -2.65 41.14 58.64
C LEU A 5 -1.51 40.83 57.64
N ALA A 6 -1.47 39.74 56.87
CA ALA A 6 -2.53 38.83 56.46
C ALA A 6 -1.98 37.55 55.74
N ILE A 7 -2.85 36.52 55.70
CA ILE A 7 -3.04 35.51 54.65
C ILE A 7 -2.25 34.17 54.74
N LEU A 8 -3.06 33.18 55.14
CA LEU A 8 -2.98 31.73 54.97
C LEU A 8 -2.69 31.26 53.54
N GLY A 9 -2.04 30.10 53.44
CA GLY A 9 -2.05 29.29 52.21
C GLY A 9 -1.23 28.01 52.35
N PHE A 10 -1.82 26.98 52.93
CA PHE A 10 -1.63 25.53 52.67
C PHE A 10 -0.29 25.05 52.08
N CYS A 11 0.40 24.14 52.79
CA CYS A 11 0.99 22.93 52.20
C CYS A 11 1.64 22.05 53.29
N ALA A 12 1.13 20.82 53.45
CA ALA A 12 1.88 19.58 53.68
C ALA A 12 1.02 18.56 54.46
N LEU A 13 0.17 17.83 53.73
CA LEU A 13 -0.23 16.49 54.14
C LEU A 13 0.42 15.54 53.13
N GLY A 14 1.46 14.85 53.56
CA GLY A 14 2.17 13.87 52.76
C GLY A 14 1.32 12.63 52.56
N LEU A 15 0.94 12.36 51.30
CA LEU A 15 0.46 11.05 50.87
C LEU A 15 1.63 10.30 50.24
N LEU A 16 2.07 9.21 50.88
CA LEU A 16 2.86 8.17 50.22
C LEU A 16 1.98 7.51 49.15
N LEU A 17 2.15 7.89 47.90
CA LEU A 17 1.73 7.09 46.75
C LEU A 17 2.89 6.14 46.42
N LEU A 18 2.80 4.91 46.92
CA LEU A 18 3.54 3.79 46.37
C LEU A 18 3.13 3.66 44.90
N GLY A 19 4.07 3.94 44.00
CA GLY A 19 3.85 3.83 42.56
C GLY A 19 3.46 2.39 42.22
N ALA A 20 2.20 2.21 41.80
CA ALA A 20 1.86 1.07 40.98
C ALA A 20 2.74 1.14 39.72
N PRO A 21 3.29 0.01 39.22
CA PRO A 21 3.96 0.02 37.93
C PRO A 21 2.96 0.59 36.91
N ALA A 22 3.40 1.60 36.16
CA ALA A 22 2.63 2.08 35.03
C ALA A 22 2.28 0.85 34.18
N ALA A 23 1.00 0.59 33.98
CA ALA A 23 0.56 -0.43 33.05
C ALA A 23 1.24 -0.12 31.72
N ARG A 24 2.09 -1.04 31.25
CA ARG A 24 2.78 -0.93 29.95
C ARG A 24 1.69 -0.62 28.92
N ALA A 25 1.85 0.46 28.16
CA ALA A 25 0.97 0.75 27.04
C ALA A 25 0.88 -0.51 26.16
N ALA A 26 -0.29 -0.78 25.58
CA ALA A 26 -0.53 -2.00 24.82
C ALA A 26 0.62 -2.25 23.82
N GLY A 27 1.30 -3.38 23.96
CA GLY A 27 2.56 -3.66 23.26
C GLY A 27 2.48 -3.54 21.74
N ASN A 28 3.28 -2.64 21.17
CA ASN A 28 3.37 -2.33 19.75
C ASN A 28 4.82 -2.25 19.22
N THR A 29 5.83 -2.50 20.06
CA THR A 29 7.23 -2.52 19.64
C THR A 29 7.43 -3.63 18.61
N THR A 30 7.86 -3.25 17.42
CA THR A 30 8.00 -4.14 16.26
C THR A 30 9.44 -4.14 15.78
N VAL A 31 10.03 -5.32 15.74
CA VAL A 31 11.35 -5.56 15.15
C VAL A 31 11.16 -6.09 13.73
N THR A 32 12.01 -5.67 12.80
CA THR A 32 12.01 -6.20 11.43
C THR A 32 13.36 -6.81 11.11
N LEU A 33 13.35 -8.03 10.57
CA LEU A 33 14.51 -8.71 10.00
C LEU A 33 14.28 -8.81 8.50
N GLY A 34 15.12 -8.22 7.67
CA GLY A 34 14.88 -8.25 6.23
C GLY A 34 16.03 -7.78 5.37
N ASP A 35 15.74 -7.55 4.10
CA ASP A 35 16.69 -7.07 3.10
C ASP A 35 16.35 -5.65 2.61
N SER A 36 16.81 -5.30 1.39
CA SER A 36 16.58 -3.99 0.80
C SER A 36 15.11 -3.65 0.53
N LEU A 37 14.20 -4.65 0.54
CA LEU A 37 12.75 -4.42 0.44
C LEU A 37 12.12 -3.95 1.77
N THR A 38 12.85 -4.09 2.88
CA THR A 38 12.43 -3.70 4.23
C THR A 38 13.18 -2.49 4.79
N ALA A 39 14.44 -2.29 4.38
CA ALA A 39 15.21 -1.12 4.78
C ALA A 39 14.53 0.20 4.38
N GLU A 40 14.80 1.28 5.14
CA GLU A 40 14.29 2.62 4.88
C GLU A 40 14.86 3.17 3.57
N TYR A 41 13.99 3.81 2.78
CA TYR A 41 14.41 4.39 1.50
C TYR A 41 14.96 5.82 1.67
N ASP A 42 14.58 6.55 2.72
CA ASP A 42 14.90 7.98 2.88
C ASP A 42 16.33 8.26 3.37
N ALA A 43 17.07 7.29 3.93
CA ALA A 43 18.43 7.56 4.38
C ALA A 43 19.25 6.29 4.57
N VAL A 44 20.14 6.02 3.62
CA VAL A 44 21.41 5.34 3.93
C VAL A 44 22.54 6.26 3.47
N GLN A 45 22.80 7.32 4.23
CA GLN A 45 23.92 8.23 3.95
C GLN A 45 25.19 7.72 4.63
N PHE A 46 26.00 6.93 3.93
CA PHE A 46 27.35 6.62 4.42
C PHE A 46 28.31 7.78 4.12
N GLN A 47 28.87 8.36 5.18
CA GLN A 47 29.98 9.31 5.08
C GLN A 47 31.31 8.54 4.86
N PRO A 48 32.29 9.11 4.13
CA PRO A 48 33.62 8.50 3.99
C PRO A 48 34.27 8.22 5.35
N PRO A 49 35.02 7.09 5.52
CA PRO A 49 35.50 6.15 4.49
C PRO A 49 34.55 4.96 4.23
N TRP A 50 33.33 4.97 4.78
CA TRP A 50 32.43 3.81 4.75
C TRP A 50 31.81 3.57 3.37
N ASP A 51 31.75 4.59 2.53
CA ASP A 51 31.46 4.52 1.09
C ASP A 51 32.38 3.55 0.32
N SER A 52 33.66 3.48 0.69
CA SER A 52 34.66 2.59 0.08
C SER A 52 34.63 1.16 0.62
N VAL A 53 34.01 0.95 1.77
CA VAL A 53 33.94 -0.34 2.49
C VAL A 53 32.75 -1.19 2.02
N PHE A 54 31.60 -0.56 1.76
CA PHE A 54 30.40 -1.24 1.26
C PHE A 54 30.31 -1.27 -0.27
N GLY A 55 31.29 -0.70 -0.99
CA GLY A 55 31.21 -0.54 -2.44
C GLY A 55 29.97 0.24 -2.84
N THR A 56 29.60 0.19 -4.11
CA THR A 56 28.42 0.91 -4.65
C THR A 56 27.08 0.53 -4.04
N LEU A 57 27.02 -0.41 -3.08
CA LEU A 57 25.78 -0.99 -2.53
C LEU A 57 24.85 0.04 -1.86
N PRO A 58 25.31 1.01 -1.05
CA PRO A 58 24.42 2.02 -0.48
C PRO A 58 24.20 3.21 -1.42
N THR A 59 25.14 3.50 -2.33
CA THR A 59 24.98 4.59 -3.31
C THR A 59 24.04 4.20 -4.46
N GLU A 60 23.95 2.91 -4.81
CA GLU A 60 22.91 2.38 -5.70
C GLU A 60 21.56 2.27 -4.98
N TYR A 61 21.55 1.98 -3.67
CA TYR A 61 20.31 2.04 -2.86
C TYR A 61 19.84 3.48 -2.63
N ALA A 62 20.76 4.45 -2.59
CA ALA A 62 20.43 5.88 -2.65
C ALA A 62 19.82 6.29 -3.99
N ASP A 63 19.86 5.42 -5.03
CA ASP A 63 19.08 5.63 -6.25
C ASP A 63 17.60 5.26 -6.11
N VAL A 64 17.16 4.66 -5.00
CA VAL A 64 15.74 4.37 -4.76
C VAL A 64 14.95 5.66 -4.51
N THR A 65 15.60 6.77 -4.13
CA THR A 65 14.96 8.09 -3.96
C THR A 65 15.60 9.15 -4.85
N VAL A 66 14.81 10.17 -5.21
CA VAL A 66 15.28 11.37 -5.94
C VAL A 66 14.72 12.63 -5.28
N PRO A 67 15.43 13.78 -5.33
CA PRO A 67 14.88 15.04 -4.86
C PRO A 67 13.56 15.37 -5.55
N GLY A 68 12.48 15.53 -4.79
CA GLY A 68 11.13 15.81 -5.29
C GLY A 68 10.12 14.72 -4.90
N TRP A 69 10.40 13.46 -5.25
CA TRP A 69 9.56 12.30 -4.94
C TRP A 69 10.35 11.27 -4.13
N VAL A 70 10.21 11.37 -2.82
CA VAL A 70 10.82 10.45 -1.86
C VAL A 70 9.97 9.19 -1.79
N SER A 71 10.51 8.10 -2.32
CA SER A 71 9.95 6.75 -2.14
C SER A 71 10.10 6.31 -0.68
N ARG A 72 9.15 5.52 -0.17
CA ARG A 72 9.10 5.04 1.21
C ARG A 72 8.87 3.54 1.26
N SER A 73 9.61 2.84 2.12
CA SER A 73 9.43 1.41 2.37
C SER A 73 8.17 1.14 3.20
N TRP A 74 7.73 -0.12 3.28
CA TRP A 74 6.57 -0.49 4.08
C TRP A 74 6.76 -0.17 5.58
N VAL A 75 8.00 -0.19 6.08
CA VAL A 75 8.33 0.20 7.47
C VAL A 75 8.02 1.68 7.66
N GLU A 76 8.44 2.54 6.74
CA GLU A 76 8.15 3.97 6.77
C GLU A 76 6.65 4.25 6.59
N VAL A 77 5.98 3.53 5.69
CA VAL A 77 4.51 3.62 5.52
C VAL A 77 3.78 3.30 6.83
N LEU A 78 4.15 2.21 7.51
CA LEU A 78 3.52 1.84 8.78
C LEU A 78 3.93 2.77 9.93
N GLY A 79 5.17 3.25 9.97
CA GLY A 79 5.63 4.24 10.94
C GLY A 79 4.84 5.55 10.84
N ILE A 80 4.47 5.97 9.61
CA ILE A 80 3.69 7.19 9.37
C ILE A 80 2.20 6.96 9.60
N LEU A 81 1.61 5.92 9.00
CA LEU A 81 0.16 5.73 8.99
C LEU A 81 -0.34 4.94 10.20
N ARG A 82 0.51 4.14 10.85
CA ARG A 82 0.14 3.25 11.96
C ARG A 82 1.07 3.37 13.18
N PRO A 83 1.53 4.56 13.62
CA PRO A 83 2.47 4.70 14.74
C PRO A 83 1.92 4.17 16.08
N GLY A 84 0.59 4.18 16.27
CA GLY A 84 -0.04 3.59 17.45
C GLY A 84 -0.06 2.06 17.47
N TRP A 85 0.31 1.42 16.36
CA TRP A 85 0.28 -0.04 16.20
C TRP A 85 1.64 -0.62 15.85
N PHE A 86 2.53 0.14 15.22
CA PHE A 86 3.89 -0.25 14.92
C PHE A 86 4.82 0.81 15.49
N ASP A 87 5.54 0.43 16.53
CA ASP A 87 6.63 1.21 17.09
C ASP A 87 7.95 0.57 16.66
N PHE A 88 8.61 1.17 15.68
CA PHE A 88 9.93 0.75 15.20
C PHE A 88 11.08 1.44 15.96
N GLY A 89 10.78 2.15 17.06
CA GLY A 89 11.74 2.89 17.86
C GLY A 89 12.07 4.27 17.28
N GLY A 90 13.13 4.90 17.80
CA GLY A 90 13.55 6.23 17.34
C GLY A 90 14.06 6.21 15.90
N PHE A 91 13.81 7.28 15.14
CA PHE A 91 14.42 7.47 13.82
C PHE A 91 15.72 8.27 13.93
N ASP A 92 16.81 7.78 13.34
CA ASP A 92 18.07 8.50 13.21
C ASP A 92 18.51 8.60 11.75
N GLY A 93 18.63 9.83 11.25
CA GLY A 93 19.06 10.11 9.88
C GLY A 93 20.58 10.20 9.70
N ASP A 94 21.35 10.28 10.79
CA ASP A 94 22.79 10.46 10.75
C ASP A 94 23.50 9.10 10.91
N ALA A 95 24.33 8.70 9.96
CA ALA A 95 25.12 7.47 10.10
C ALA A 95 26.35 7.70 11.00
N PRO A 96 26.71 6.76 11.92
CA PRO A 96 26.06 5.49 12.23
C PRO A 96 25.19 5.58 13.51
N GLY A 97 24.09 6.34 13.49
CA GLY A 97 23.21 6.64 14.63
C GLY A 97 22.77 5.43 15.44
N HIS A 98 22.47 4.32 14.76
CA HIS A 98 22.10 3.05 15.41
C HIS A 98 23.21 1.99 15.42
N GLY A 99 24.42 2.34 14.98
CA GLY A 99 25.51 1.40 14.75
C GLY A 99 25.24 0.41 13.62
N PHE A 100 26.25 -0.36 13.22
CA PHE A 100 26.09 -1.41 12.21
C PHE A 100 25.31 -2.62 12.77
N PRO A 101 24.52 -3.33 11.93
CA PRO A 101 24.37 -3.14 10.48
C PRO A 101 23.32 -2.08 10.07
N ARG A 102 22.54 -1.52 11.01
CA ARG A 102 21.42 -0.60 10.74
C ARG A 102 21.87 0.74 10.15
N ALA A 103 22.95 1.30 10.70
CA ALA A 103 23.53 2.61 10.37
C ALA A 103 22.58 3.82 10.60
N THR A 104 21.43 3.87 9.96
CA THR A 104 20.41 4.95 9.96
C THR A 104 19.01 4.32 9.95
N GLY A 105 17.96 5.15 9.97
CA GLY A 105 16.57 4.69 9.89
C GLY A 105 15.94 4.49 11.27
N TYR A 106 14.98 3.57 11.38
CA TYR A 106 14.34 3.25 12.64
C TYR A 106 15.19 2.28 13.48
N GLU A 107 15.25 2.52 14.79
CA GLU A 107 16.06 1.76 15.75
C GLU A 107 15.83 0.24 15.70
N HIS A 108 14.59 -0.20 15.49
CA HIS A 108 14.21 -1.61 15.48
C HIS A 108 14.10 -2.20 14.06
N ASN A 109 14.50 -1.45 13.03
CA ASN A 109 14.65 -1.99 11.69
C ASN A 109 16.05 -2.59 11.51
N TRP A 110 16.13 -3.92 11.53
CA TRP A 110 17.37 -4.68 11.33
C TRP A 110 17.49 -5.23 9.90
N ALA A 111 16.84 -4.59 8.95
CA ALA A 111 16.99 -4.94 7.56
C ALA A 111 18.38 -4.57 7.02
N VAL A 112 18.95 -5.45 6.21
CA VAL A 112 20.29 -5.28 5.63
C VAL A 112 20.17 -5.30 4.11
N PRO A 113 20.31 -4.13 3.44
CA PRO A 113 20.24 -4.07 2.00
C PRO A 113 21.18 -5.06 1.30
N GLY A 114 20.62 -5.84 0.37
CA GLY A 114 21.35 -6.84 -0.41
C GLY A 114 21.60 -8.18 0.29
N ALA A 115 21.27 -8.32 1.58
CA ALA A 115 21.41 -9.59 2.28
C ALA A 115 20.47 -10.66 1.73
N ASP A 116 20.99 -11.88 1.54
CA ASP A 116 20.17 -13.07 1.34
C ASP A 116 19.80 -13.73 2.68
N ALA A 117 18.99 -14.81 2.63
CA ALA A 117 18.55 -15.50 3.85
C ALA A 117 19.72 -16.13 4.62
N GLY A 118 20.70 -16.71 3.92
CA GLY A 118 21.87 -17.33 4.54
C GLY A 118 22.77 -16.32 5.25
N GLN A 119 23.01 -15.15 4.65
CA GLN A 119 23.74 -14.05 5.29
C GLN A 119 23.00 -13.50 6.51
N SER A 120 21.67 -13.48 6.46
CA SER A 120 20.84 -13.07 7.59
C SER A 120 20.91 -14.09 8.72
N GLU A 121 20.83 -15.38 8.41
CA GLU A 121 21.03 -16.48 9.37
C GLU A 121 22.42 -16.38 10.03
N GLU A 122 23.47 -16.24 9.23
CA GLU A 122 24.85 -16.19 9.70
C GLU A 122 25.09 -15.02 10.67
N PHE A 123 24.47 -13.86 10.42
CA PHE A 123 24.49 -12.73 11.34
C PHE A 123 23.84 -13.06 12.70
N LEU A 124 22.74 -13.82 12.69
CA LEU A 124 22.04 -14.20 13.92
C LEU A 124 22.76 -15.32 14.69
N SER A 125 23.37 -16.28 13.98
CA SER A 125 24.06 -17.41 14.60
C SER A 125 25.46 -17.09 15.11
N ASN A 126 26.15 -16.08 14.54
CA ASN A 126 27.48 -15.68 14.97
C ASN A 126 27.52 -14.28 15.64
N PRO A 127 27.71 -14.20 16.97
CA PRO A 127 27.71 -12.92 17.70
C PRO A 127 28.89 -11.99 17.38
N VAL A 128 29.90 -12.45 16.62
CA VAL A 128 31.13 -11.71 16.28
C VAL A 128 31.45 -11.81 14.78
N TYR A 129 30.45 -11.99 13.91
CA TYR A 129 30.74 -12.15 12.48
C TYR A 129 31.52 -10.95 11.89
N GLY A 130 32.49 -11.29 11.04
CA GLY A 130 33.38 -10.35 10.37
C GLY A 130 32.84 -9.94 9.00
N PHE A 131 32.79 -8.63 8.79
CA PHE A 131 32.80 -7.88 7.51
C PHE A 131 32.02 -8.44 6.29
N PRO A 132 31.09 -7.66 5.69
CA PRO A 132 30.96 -6.21 5.86
C PRO A 132 30.01 -5.78 6.98
N PHE A 133 29.22 -6.69 7.56
CA PHE A 133 28.13 -6.35 8.50
C PHE A 133 28.53 -6.31 9.98
N GLY A 134 29.83 -6.26 10.29
CA GLY A 134 30.37 -6.36 11.65
C GLY A 134 29.79 -5.31 12.60
N GLY A 135 28.86 -5.73 13.45
CA GLY A 135 28.20 -4.92 14.45
C GLY A 135 27.70 -5.78 15.61
N PRO A 136 27.60 -5.24 16.84
CA PRO A 136 27.12 -6.02 17.97
C PRO A 136 25.64 -6.37 17.79
N ARG A 137 25.31 -7.67 17.81
CA ARG A 137 23.91 -8.16 17.85
C ARG A 137 23.23 -7.95 19.20
N TYR A 138 23.97 -7.56 20.24
CA TYR A 138 23.46 -7.38 21.60
C TYR A 138 22.21 -6.48 21.70
N PRO A 139 22.11 -5.33 20.98
CA PRO A 139 20.89 -4.52 21.02
C PRO A 139 19.66 -5.23 20.42
N LEU A 140 19.85 -6.10 19.41
CA LEU A 140 18.77 -6.93 18.86
C LEU A 140 18.30 -7.93 19.91
N ASP A 141 19.25 -8.61 20.56
CA ASP A 141 18.96 -9.57 21.63
C ASP A 141 18.16 -8.91 22.76
N GLU A 142 18.64 -7.79 23.28
CA GLU A 142 17.98 -7.05 24.35
C GLU A 142 16.57 -6.62 23.96
N THR A 143 16.39 -6.10 22.74
CA THR A 143 15.07 -5.70 22.24
C THR A 143 14.14 -6.90 22.15
N LEU A 144 14.56 -8.01 21.53
CA LEU A 144 13.73 -9.21 21.38
C LEU A 144 13.37 -9.86 22.72
N GLU A 145 14.28 -9.84 23.69
CA GLU A 145 14.11 -10.45 25.00
C GLU A 145 13.21 -9.61 25.94
N THR A 146 13.21 -8.28 25.81
CA THR A 146 12.63 -7.39 26.85
C THR A 146 11.61 -6.37 26.35
N GLU A 147 11.67 -6.00 25.06
CA GLU A 147 10.92 -4.87 24.50
C GLU A 147 9.94 -5.27 23.41
N ALA A 148 10.36 -6.11 22.46
CA ALA A 148 9.58 -6.45 21.29
C ALA A 148 8.28 -7.19 21.63
N ASP A 149 7.22 -6.82 20.93
CA ASP A 149 5.93 -7.52 20.95
C ASP A 149 5.69 -8.29 19.65
N ARG A 150 6.35 -7.85 18.57
CA ARG A 150 6.13 -8.30 17.21
C ARG A 150 7.43 -8.38 16.44
N VAL A 151 7.49 -9.34 15.53
CA VAL A 151 8.61 -9.46 14.59
C VAL A 151 8.06 -9.67 13.18
N VAL A 152 8.61 -8.96 12.20
CA VAL A 152 8.40 -9.24 10.78
C VAL A 152 9.70 -9.77 10.20
N VAL A 153 9.65 -10.94 9.56
CA VAL A 153 10.80 -11.54 8.87
C VAL A 153 10.53 -11.54 7.37
N TRP A 154 11.37 -10.84 6.59
CA TRP A 154 11.27 -10.79 5.14
C TRP A 154 12.64 -10.84 4.46
N VAL A 155 13.09 -12.06 4.20
CA VAL A 155 14.31 -12.39 3.47
C VAL A 155 14.01 -13.42 2.38
N GLY A 156 14.94 -13.64 1.45
CA GLY A 156 14.77 -14.63 0.37
C GLY A 156 14.71 -14.03 -1.04
N ALA A 157 14.44 -12.72 -1.17
CA ALA A 157 14.38 -12.09 -2.49
C ALA A 157 15.76 -12.06 -3.15
N ASN A 158 16.83 -11.79 -2.39
CA ASN A 158 18.19 -11.79 -2.92
C ASN A 158 18.68 -13.20 -3.32
N ASP A 159 18.25 -14.26 -2.64
CA ASP A 159 18.49 -15.66 -3.03
C ASP A 159 17.98 -15.92 -4.46
N PHE A 160 16.76 -15.46 -4.75
CA PHE A 160 16.15 -15.56 -6.07
C PHE A 160 16.76 -14.60 -7.09
N ARG A 161 17.14 -13.38 -6.68
CA ARG A 161 17.82 -12.40 -7.53
C ARG A 161 19.15 -12.95 -8.05
N ALA A 162 19.96 -13.53 -7.17
CA ALA A 162 21.26 -14.12 -7.50
C ALA A 162 21.14 -15.32 -8.44
N ASN A 163 20.05 -16.08 -8.34
CA ASN A 163 19.81 -17.29 -9.13
C ASN A 163 18.83 -17.08 -10.30
N PHE A 164 18.41 -15.85 -10.58
CA PHE A 164 17.35 -15.56 -11.55
C PHE A 164 17.67 -16.12 -12.95
N GLY A 165 18.87 -15.85 -13.46
CA GLY A 165 19.30 -16.34 -14.78
C GLY A 165 19.36 -17.87 -14.87
N PHE A 166 19.83 -18.53 -13.81
CA PHE A 166 19.87 -19.99 -13.73
C PHE A 166 18.46 -20.60 -13.80
N LEU A 167 17.51 -20.06 -13.04
CA LEU A 167 16.11 -20.51 -13.05
C LEU A 167 15.44 -20.21 -14.40
N TYR A 168 15.68 -19.03 -14.94
CA TYR A 168 15.18 -18.58 -16.25
C TYR A 168 15.59 -19.55 -17.38
N ASP A 169 16.83 -20.04 -17.36
CA ASP A 169 17.33 -21.00 -18.33
C ASP A 169 16.92 -22.46 -18.06
N GLY A 170 16.12 -22.71 -17.02
CA GLY A 170 15.54 -24.03 -16.71
C GLY A 170 16.32 -24.83 -15.68
N GLY A 171 17.15 -24.18 -14.87
CA GLY A 171 17.79 -24.77 -13.70
C GLY A 171 16.79 -25.29 -12.68
N SER A 172 17.15 -26.38 -11.98
CA SER A 172 16.29 -26.96 -10.94
C SER A 172 16.34 -26.12 -9.65
N PRO A 173 15.20 -25.70 -9.10
CA PRO A 173 15.18 -24.82 -7.92
C PRO A 173 15.39 -25.56 -6.59
N GLY A 174 15.45 -26.90 -6.57
CA GLY A 174 15.37 -27.68 -5.33
C GLY A 174 16.44 -27.34 -4.29
N ALA A 175 17.70 -27.18 -4.69
CA ALA A 175 18.78 -26.84 -3.76
C ALA A 175 18.62 -25.42 -3.18
N LEU A 176 18.24 -24.46 -4.02
CA LEU A 176 17.96 -23.07 -3.63
C LEU A 176 16.83 -23.01 -2.61
N ILE A 177 15.70 -23.68 -2.90
CA ILE A 177 14.54 -23.71 -2.01
C ILE A 177 14.87 -24.36 -0.67
N ASN A 178 15.61 -25.48 -0.70
CA ASN A 178 15.99 -26.17 0.53
C ASN A 178 16.93 -25.32 1.40
N GLY A 179 17.87 -24.59 0.80
CA GLY A 179 18.72 -23.63 1.50
C GLY A 179 17.89 -22.54 2.17
N LEU A 180 17.08 -21.82 1.39
CA LEU A 180 16.21 -20.75 1.90
C LEU A 180 15.31 -21.21 3.06
N VAL A 181 14.69 -22.38 2.97
CA VAL A 181 13.84 -22.91 4.04
C VAL A 181 14.64 -23.31 5.27
N SER A 182 15.88 -23.80 5.09
CA SER A 182 16.80 -24.09 6.20
C SER A 182 17.20 -22.80 6.92
N ASP A 183 17.60 -21.78 6.18
CA ASP A 183 18.05 -20.50 6.74
C ASP A 183 16.88 -19.79 7.46
N LEU A 184 15.69 -19.77 6.86
CA LEU A 184 14.47 -19.26 7.53
C LEU A 184 14.12 -20.06 8.79
N THR A 185 14.38 -21.37 8.81
CA THR A 185 14.15 -22.19 10.00
C THR A 185 15.04 -21.72 11.16
N GLU A 186 16.34 -21.52 10.90
CA GLU A 186 17.30 -21.05 11.91
C GLU A 186 17.01 -19.60 12.35
N ILE A 187 16.63 -18.71 11.43
CA ILE A 187 16.19 -17.34 11.77
C ILE A 187 14.98 -17.36 12.70
N LEU A 188 13.97 -18.19 12.40
CA LEU A 188 12.78 -18.32 13.24
C LEU A 188 13.09 -18.96 14.59
N ASP A 189 13.93 -20.01 14.62
CA ASP A 189 14.38 -20.65 15.86
C ASP A 189 15.16 -19.67 16.75
N TYR A 190 15.96 -18.79 16.15
CA TYR A 190 16.63 -17.72 16.86
C TYR A 190 15.63 -16.75 17.50
N VAL A 191 14.65 -16.24 16.74
CA VAL A 191 13.64 -15.28 17.25
C VAL A 191 12.78 -15.92 18.36
N ASP A 192 12.24 -17.12 18.11
CA ASP A 192 11.45 -17.89 19.08
C ASP A 192 12.26 -18.20 20.35
N GLY A 193 13.57 -18.44 20.19
CA GLY A 193 14.49 -18.70 21.28
C GLY A 193 14.77 -17.50 22.19
N ARG A 194 14.57 -16.26 21.70
CA ARG A 194 14.68 -15.04 22.52
C ARG A 194 13.44 -14.82 23.37
N ASN A 195 12.27 -14.95 22.76
CA ASN A 195 11.00 -14.76 23.42
C ASN A 195 9.87 -15.47 22.66
N ASN A 196 9.36 -16.56 23.23
CA ASN A 196 8.29 -17.35 22.62
C ASN A 196 6.89 -16.69 22.67
N GLY A 197 6.78 -15.50 23.25
CA GLY A 197 5.56 -14.69 23.27
C GLY A 197 5.46 -13.70 22.11
N LEU A 198 6.48 -13.61 21.24
CA LEU A 198 6.51 -12.70 20.11
C LEU A 198 5.46 -13.07 19.07
N LYS A 199 4.77 -12.06 18.54
CA LYS A 199 3.87 -12.24 17.40
C LYS A 199 4.69 -12.11 16.11
N ILE A 200 5.03 -13.24 15.51
CA ILE A 200 5.87 -13.28 14.30
C ILE A 200 4.99 -13.29 13.06
N VAL A 201 5.36 -12.52 12.04
CA VAL A 201 4.85 -12.62 10.66
C VAL A 201 6.03 -12.88 9.74
N VAL A 202 5.89 -13.85 8.85
CA VAL A 202 6.84 -14.06 7.75
C VAL A 202 6.25 -13.50 6.47
N VAL A 203 7.01 -12.74 5.70
CA VAL A 203 6.58 -12.26 4.38
C VAL A 203 7.18 -13.19 3.33
N ASN A 204 6.36 -13.64 2.38
CA ASN A 204 6.83 -14.55 1.34
C ASN A 204 7.65 -13.83 0.24
N VAL A 205 8.36 -14.60 -0.60
CA VAL A 205 9.25 -14.07 -1.63
C VAL A 205 8.42 -13.49 -2.78
N PRO A 206 8.64 -12.21 -3.17
CA PRO A 206 7.98 -11.65 -4.35
C PRO A 206 8.45 -12.32 -5.65
N ASP A 207 7.59 -12.31 -6.67
CA ASP A 207 8.00 -12.69 -8.03
C ASP A 207 8.81 -11.57 -8.68
N LEU A 208 10.14 -11.76 -8.73
CA LEU A 208 11.05 -10.79 -9.33
C LEU A 208 10.85 -10.62 -10.85
N GLY A 209 10.14 -11.53 -11.52
CA GLY A 209 9.74 -11.39 -12.92
C GLY A 209 8.76 -10.23 -13.17
N ALA A 210 8.14 -9.69 -12.11
CA ALA A 210 7.32 -8.49 -12.15
C ALA A 210 8.14 -7.19 -12.32
N THR A 211 9.43 -7.21 -11.94
CA THR A 211 10.25 -6.00 -11.92
C THR A 211 10.65 -5.56 -13.34
N PRO A 212 10.57 -4.26 -13.69
CA PRO A 212 10.99 -3.75 -14.99
C PRO A 212 12.41 -4.14 -15.39
N SER A 213 13.37 -4.02 -14.48
CA SER A 213 14.78 -4.38 -14.70
C SER A 213 14.95 -5.86 -15.06
N LYS A 214 14.24 -6.79 -14.41
CA LYS A 214 14.30 -8.21 -14.77
C LYS A 214 13.59 -8.50 -16.08
N GLN A 215 12.55 -7.77 -16.43
CA GLN A 215 11.90 -7.90 -17.74
C GLN A 215 12.82 -7.44 -18.88
N GLU A 216 13.62 -6.39 -18.66
CA GLU A 216 14.62 -5.90 -19.60
C GLU A 216 15.78 -6.91 -19.76
N ASP A 217 16.38 -7.36 -18.66
CA ASP A 217 17.50 -8.31 -18.67
C ASP A 217 17.10 -9.70 -19.19
N HIS A 218 15.83 -10.09 -18.99
CA HIS A 218 15.32 -11.44 -19.25
C HIS A 218 14.01 -11.38 -20.06
N PRO A 219 14.05 -11.00 -21.35
CA PRO A 219 12.86 -10.58 -22.11
C PRO A 219 11.88 -11.69 -22.49
N ASP A 220 12.25 -12.96 -22.41
CA ASP A 220 11.35 -14.08 -22.77
C ASP A 220 10.34 -14.38 -21.63
N PRO A 221 9.03 -14.10 -21.80
CA PRO A 221 8.03 -14.33 -20.76
C PRO A 221 7.84 -15.82 -20.43
N VAL A 222 8.07 -16.74 -21.38
CA VAL A 222 7.95 -18.18 -21.15
C VAL A 222 9.07 -18.67 -20.22
N LYS A 223 10.27 -18.11 -20.37
CA LYS A 223 11.38 -18.39 -19.47
C LYS A 223 11.19 -17.71 -18.11
N ARG A 224 10.68 -16.48 -18.06
CA ARG A 224 10.33 -15.82 -16.78
C ARG A 224 9.30 -16.62 -15.99
N ALA A 225 8.32 -17.23 -16.65
CA ALA A 225 7.33 -18.10 -16.00
C ALA A 225 7.96 -19.31 -15.25
N ARG A 226 9.19 -19.72 -15.59
CA ARG A 226 9.93 -20.75 -14.83
C ARG A 226 10.40 -20.22 -13.49
N VAL A 227 10.86 -18.96 -13.45
CA VAL A 227 11.22 -18.27 -12.21
C VAL A 227 9.99 -18.06 -11.35
N THR A 228 8.85 -17.65 -11.94
CA THR A 228 7.55 -17.60 -11.27
C THR A 228 7.20 -18.94 -10.62
N ALA A 229 7.33 -20.04 -11.37
CA ALA A 229 7.03 -21.38 -10.86
C ALA A 229 7.99 -21.81 -9.72
N ALA A 230 9.28 -21.48 -9.80
CA ALA A 230 10.25 -21.73 -8.74
C ALA A 230 9.93 -20.91 -7.48
N THR A 231 9.56 -19.63 -7.64
CA THR A 231 9.18 -18.74 -6.55
C THR A 231 7.90 -19.23 -5.87
N ALA A 232 6.90 -19.66 -6.65
CA ALA A 232 5.68 -20.27 -6.12
C ALA A 232 5.97 -21.55 -5.31
N GLN A 233 6.92 -22.39 -5.75
CA GLN A 233 7.36 -23.58 -5.01
C GLN A 233 8.05 -23.20 -3.69
N ALA A 234 8.93 -22.19 -3.69
CA ALA A 234 9.55 -21.69 -2.47
C ALA A 234 8.50 -21.17 -1.48
N ASN A 235 7.56 -20.36 -1.96
CA ASN A 235 6.51 -19.79 -1.12
C ASN A 235 5.56 -20.85 -0.56
N ALA A 236 5.30 -21.94 -1.29
CA ALA A 236 4.59 -23.08 -0.75
C ALA A 236 5.38 -23.78 0.38
N ALA A 237 6.70 -23.89 0.26
CA ALA A 237 7.55 -24.46 1.30
C ALA A 237 7.66 -23.54 2.54
N ILE A 238 7.78 -22.23 2.34
CA ILE A 238 7.74 -21.21 3.42
C ILE A 238 6.40 -21.27 4.14
N ALA A 239 5.28 -21.32 3.41
CA ALA A 239 3.95 -21.44 4.00
C ALA A 239 3.81 -22.73 4.83
N ALA A 240 4.36 -23.85 4.35
CA ALA A 240 4.36 -25.11 5.10
C ALA A 240 5.19 -25.03 6.39
N LEU A 241 6.38 -24.42 6.35
CA LEU A 241 7.21 -24.14 7.53
C LEU A 241 6.44 -23.30 8.55
N CYS A 242 5.86 -22.18 8.12
CA CYS A 242 5.15 -21.25 8.98
C CYS A 242 3.87 -21.87 9.57
N ALA A 243 3.10 -22.62 8.76
CA ALA A 243 1.92 -23.33 9.23
C ALA A 243 2.26 -24.37 10.30
N GLY A 244 3.38 -25.07 10.17
CA GLY A 244 3.88 -26.01 11.19
C GLY A 244 4.22 -25.35 12.54
N ARG A 245 4.48 -24.03 12.53
CA ARG A 245 4.82 -23.22 13.70
C ARG A 245 3.67 -22.32 14.18
N GLY A 246 2.53 -22.31 13.49
CA GLY A 246 1.43 -21.38 13.78
C GLY A 246 1.78 -19.91 13.46
N ILE A 247 2.74 -19.67 12.58
CA ILE A 247 3.19 -18.33 12.16
C ILE A 247 2.39 -17.93 10.92
N PRO A 248 1.68 -16.78 10.92
CA PRO A 248 1.03 -16.26 9.72
C PRO A 248 2.04 -15.78 8.67
N VAL A 249 1.65 -15.94 7.40
CA VAL A 249 2.41 -15.46 6.24
C VAL A 249 1.71 -14.26 5.61
N ALA A 250 2.43 -13.17 5.36
CA ALA A 250 1.99 -12.07 4.53
C ALA A 250 2.30 -12.38 3.05
N ASP A 251 1.26 -12.41 2.22
CA ASP A 251 1.36 -12.84 0.82
C ASP A 251 1.65 -11.68 -0.14
N VAL A 252 2.93 -11.36 -0.31
CA VAL A 252 3.42 -10.39 -1.30
C VAL A 252 3.59 -11.01 -2.69
N PHE A 253 3.78 -12.33 -2.78
CA PHE A 253 3.86 -13.02 -4.07
C PHE A 253 2.64 -12.78 -4.95
N SER A 254 1.42 -12.85 -4.39
CA SER A 254 0.20 -12.58 -5.16
C SER A 254 0.16 -11.15 -5.73
N LEU A 255 0.67 -10.15 -5.01
CA LEU A 255 0.79 -8.78 -5.51
C LEU A 255 1.63 -8.72 -6.79
N THR A 256 2.81 -9.33 -6.75
CA THR A 256 3.71 -9.36 -7.91
C THR A 256 3.18 -10.24 -9.04
N ALA A 257 2.43 -11.31 -8.74
CA ALA A 257 1.75 -12.12 -9.74
C ALA A 257 0.67 -11.31 -10.48
N ASP A 258 -0.08 -10.47 -9.75
CA ASP A 258 -1.05 -9.53 -10.34
C ASP A 258 -0.38 -8.53 -11.28
N PHE A 259 0.81 -8.04 -10.93
CA PHE A 259 1.58 -7.14 -11.81
C PHE A 259 1.97 -7.82 -13.12
N ILE A 260 2.42 -9.07 -13.06
CA ILE A 260 2.76 -9.88 -14.24
C ILE A 260 1.52 -10.14 -15.10
N ALA A 261 0.37 -10.39 -14.46
CA ALA A 261 -0.90 -10.61 -15.15
C ALA A 261 -1.47 -9.33 -15.80
N GLY A 262 -0.89 -8.16 -15.51
CA GLY A 262 -1.40 -6.87 -15.96
C GLY A 262 -2.70 -6.48 -15.28
N THR A 263 -2.97 -7.00 -14.07
CA THR A 263 -4.15 -6.64 -13.29
C THR A 263 -4.08 -5.14 -12.96
N PRO A 264 -5.08 -4.34 -13.37
CA PRO A 264 -5.09 -2.91 -13.08
C PRO A 264 -5.13 -2.65 -11.59
N PHE A 265 -4.23 -1.81 -11.11
CA PHE A 265 -4.12 -1.43 -9.70
C PHE A 265 -4.62 0.00 -9.48
N TRP A 266 -5.30 0.23 -8.35
CA TRP A 266 -5.98 1.50 -8.09
C TRP A 266 -5.89 1.88 -6.62
N PHE A 267 -5.82 3.18 -6.36
CA PHE A 267 -6.21 3.79 -5.09
C PHE A 267 -7.32 4.79 -5.34
N GLY A 268 -8.52 4.52 -4.81
CA GLY A 268 -9.73 5.25 -5.15
C GLY A 268 -9.97 5.23 -6.66
N ALA A 269 -10.00 6.43 -7.27
CA ALA A 269 -10.14 6.61 -8.71
C ALA A 269 -8.83 6.58 -9.50
N ILE A 270 -7.67 6.55 -8.85
CA ILE A 270 -6.37 6.75 -9.49
C ILE A 270 -5.77 5.40 -9.90
N ALA A 271 -5.50 5.24 -11.19
CA ALA A 271 -4.77 4.10 -11.73
C ALA A 271 -3.28 4.19 -11.35
N LEU A 272 -2.70 3.06 -10.98
CA LEU A 272 -1.26 2.89 -10.84
C LEU A 272 -0.68 2.22 -12.10
N PHE A 273 0.58 2.51 -12.38
CA PHE A 273 1.27 2.07 -13.59
C PHE A 273 2.26 0.92 -13.29
N PRO A 274 2.14 -0.22 -13.99
CA PRO A 274 3.08 -1.31 -13.88
C PRO A 274 4.38 -0.95 -14.60
N GLY A 275 5.28 -0.30 -13.89
CA GLY A 275 6.54 0.20 -14.43
C GLY A 275 7.30 1.02 -13.40
N SER A 276 8.45 1.53 -13.82
CA SER A 276 9.23 2.54 -13.12
C SER A 276 9.12 3.88 -13.84
N ASP A 277 9.46 4.95 -13.12
CA ASP A 277 9.57 6.30 -13.67
C ASP A 277 10.93 6.90 -13.25
N PRO A 278 11.65 7.62 -14.13
CA PRO A 278 12.96 8.19 -13.81
C PRO A 278 12.95 9.13 -12.60
N ASP A 279 11.81 9.75 -12.31
CA ASP A 279 11.62 10.71 -11.23
C ASP A 279 10.88 10.09 -10.03
N ASN A 280 10.69 8.76 -9.97
CA ASN A 280 9.91 8.06 -8.93
C ASN A 280 8.47 8.56 -8.79
N GLU A 281 7.82 8.95 -9.89
CA GLU A 281 6.43 9.41 -9.87
C GLU A 281 5.52 8.43 -9.08
N PRO A 282 4.68 8.93 -8.16
CA PRO A 282 4.03 8.11 -7.12
C PRO A 282 3.01 7.10 -7.62
N ARG A 283 2.57 7.17 -8.88
CA ARG A 283 1.67 6.18 -9.50
C ARG A 283 2.42 5.00 -10.09
N HIS A 284 3.74 5.06 -10.25
CA HIS A 284 4.53 3.94 -10.77
C HIS A 284 4.87 2.95 -9.66
N LEU A 285 4.58 1.66 -9.90
CA LEU A 285 4.72 0.60 -8.90
C LEU A 285 6.17 0.31 -8.49
N PHE A 286 7.14 0.66 -9.31
CA PHE A 286 8.57 0.46 -9.05
C PHE A 286 9.31 1.79 -9.04
N THR A 287 10.38 1.85 -8.26
CA THR A 287 11.30 2.99 -8.25
C THR A 287 12.11 3.05 -9.53
N ARG A 288 12.84 4.15 -9.75
CA ARG A 288 13.58 4.45 -10.98
C ARG A 288 14.60 3.40 -11.39
N ASP A 289 15.09 2.62 -10.43
CA ASP A 289 15.97 1.49 -10.67
C ASP A 289 15.27 0.29 -11.36
N GLY A 290 13.95 0.34 -11.47
CA GLY A 290 13.13 -0.71 -12.07
C GLY A 290 13.16 -2.02 -11.29
N PHE A 291 13.58 -2.02 -10.02
CA PHE A 291 13.68 -3.24 -9.22
C PHE A 291 12.91 -3.10 -7.90
N HIS A 292 13.20 -2.06 -7.11
CA HIS A 292 12.56 -1.90 -5.81
C HIS A 292 11.11 -1.40 -5.96
N PRO A 293 10.16 -1.87 -5.13
CA PRO A 293 8.79 -1.35 -5.12
C PRO A 293 8.78 0.12 -4.68
N ASN A 294 8.04 0.98 -5.38
CA ASN A 294 7.83 2.37 -4.99
C ASN A 294 6.80 2.46 -3.83
N THR A 295 6.59 3.64 -3.26
CA THR A 295 5.68 3.89 -2.12
C THR A 295 4.28 3.28 -2.34
N CYS A 296 3.72 3.37 -3.55
CA CYS A 296 2.39 2.82 -3.81
C CYS A 296 2.34 1.27 -3.72
N ALA A 297 3.37 0.57 -4.19
CA ALA A 297 3.49 -0.87 -3.99
C ALA A 297 3.87 -1.22 -2.54
N GLN A 298 4.68 -0.39 -1.87
CA GLN A 298 5.02 -0.53 -0.45
C GLN A 298 3.80 -0.37 0.48
N ILE A 299 2.81 0.46 0.10
CA ILE A 299 1.50 0.54 0.78
C ILE A 299 0.76 -0.80 0.72
N GLU A 300 0.77 -1.47 -0.43
CA GLU A 300 0.14 -2.77 -0.61
C GLU A 300 0.84 -3.90 0.12
N ILE A 301 2.17 -3.82 0.23
CA ILE A 301 2.97 -4.71 1.08
C ILE A 301 2.61 -4.49 2.55
N ALA A 302 2.55 -3.23 3.00
CA ALA A 302 2.14 -2.87 4.36
C ALA A 302 0.73 -3.39 4.69
N ARG A 303 -0.23 -3.28 3.75
CA ARG A 303 -1.60 -3.82 3.91
C ARG A 303 -1.60 -5.33 4.15
N ARG A 304 -0.75 -6.08 3.45
CA ARG A 304 -0.62 -7.54 3.60
C ARG A 304 0.01 -7.93 4.93
N ILE A 305 1.02 -7.18 5.40
CA ILE A 305 1.63 -7.38 6.71
C ILE A 305 0.60 -7.11 7.83
N VAL A 306 -0.14 -6.00 7.72
CA VAL A 306 -1.24 -5.68 8.64
C VAL A 306 -2.28 -6.79 8.65
N GLU A 307 -2.69 -7.29 7.49
CA GLU A 307 -3.68 -8.37 7.40
C GLU A 307 -3.19 -9.69 8.01
N ALA A 308 -1.90 -10.04 7.83
CA ALA A 308 -1.30 -11.21 8.48
C ALA A 308 -1.34 -11.09 10.01
N PHE A 309 -1.06 -9.92 10.57
CA PHE A 309 -1.22 -9.68 12.01
C PHE A 309 -2.67 -9.73 12.47
N ARG A 310 -3.60 -9.17 11.70
CA ARG A 310 -5.04 -9.16 12.03
C ARG A 310 -5.61 -10.57 12.06
N THR A 311 -5.34 -11.36 11.02
CA THR A 311 -5.92 -12.69 10.85
C THR A 311 -5.17 -13.77 11.62
N GLY A 312 -3.84 -13.72 11.63
CA GLY A 312 -3.00 -14.71 12.30
C GLY A 312 -2.91 -14.52 13.81
N HIS A 313 -2.84 -13.28 14.28
CA HIS A 313 -2.65 -12.95 15.70
C HIS A 313 -3.86 -12.28 16.35
N GLY A 314 -4.97 -12.10 15.62
CA GLY A 314 -6.21 -11.52 16.15
C GLY A 314 -6.10 -10.05 16.52
N LEU A 315 -5.12 -9.32 15.98
CA LEU A 315 -4.90 -7.91 16.33
C LEU A 315 -5.91 -7.01 15.62
N ALA A 316 -6.43 -6.00 16.33
CA ALA A 316 -7.40 -5.04 15.79
C ALA A 316 -6.73 -3.86 15.05
N ILE A 317 -5.62 -4.08 14.35
CA ILE A 317 -4.88 -3.04 13.62
C ILE A 317 -5.74 -2.51 12.47
N PRO A 318 -6.09 -1.21 12.39
CA PRO A 318 -6.84 -0.67 11.25
C PRO A 318 -6.10 -0.90 9.93
N GLN A 319 -6.80 -1.34 8.89
CA GLN A 319 -6.21 -1.50 7.56
C GLN A 319 -5.96 -0.12 6.91
N ILE A 320 -4.91 0.03 6.09
CA ILE A 320 -4.63 1.27 5.34
C ILE A 320 -5.74 1.50 4.31
N THR A 321 -6.43 2.64 4.35
CA THR A 321 -7.48 2.99 3.38
C THR A 321 -6.90 3.61 2.12
N ASP A 322 -7.68 3.67 1.03
CA ASP A 322 -7.25 4.32 -0.21
C ASP A 322 -7.08 5.83 -0.01
N ALA A 323 -7.95 6.47 0.79
CA ALA A 323 -7.77 7.86 1.20
C ALA A 323 -6.41 8.13 1.90
N GLU A 324 -5.99 7.24 2.80
CA GLU A 324 -4.68 7.35 3.46
C GLU A 324 -3.53 7.11 2.47
N ALA A 325 -3.68 6.13 1.57
CA ALA A 325 -2.71 5.84 0.53
C ALA A 325 -2.49 7.05 -0.40
N LEU A 326 -3.58 7.64 -0.91
CA LEU A 326 -3.54 8.84 -1.75
C LEU A 326 -2.93 10.03 -1.00
N GLY A 327 -3.32 10.23 0.26
CA GLY A 327 -2.75 11.27 1.11
C GLY A 327 -1.24 11.14 1.30
N LEU A 328 -0.74 9.92 1.53
CA LEU A 328 0.70 9.65 1.66
C LEU A 328 1.46 9.88 0.35
N LEU A 329 0.85 9.55 -0.78
CA LEU A 329 1.41 9.75 -2.13
C LEU A 329 1.31 11.21 -2.60
N GLY A 330 0.62 12.09 -1.89
CA GLY A 330 0.35 13.45 -2.32
C GLY A 330 -0.55 13.52 -3.57
N LEU A 331 -1.36 12.48 -3.78
CA LEU A 331 -2.24 12.35 -4.93
C LEU A 331 -3.67 12.80 -4.57
N ASP A 332 -4.28 13.55 -5.47
CA ASP A 332 -5.65 14.02 -5.33
C ASP A 332 -6.61 13.06 -6.03
N ASN A 333 -7.67 12.61 -5.36
CA ASN A 333 -8.65 11.69 -5.94
C ASN A 333 -9.33 12.26 -7.20
N ASP A 334 -9.39 13.59 -7.34
CA ASP A 334 -9.91 14.26 -8.53
C ASP A 334 -8.90 14.28 -9.71
N LEU A 335 -7.68 13.75 -9.55
CA LEU A 335 -6.65 13.72 -10.58
C LEU A 335 -7.16 13.17 -11.93
N PRO A 336 -7.93 12.06 -12.00
CA PRO A 336 -8.45 11.56 -13.27
C PRO A 336 -9.37 12.55 -13.99
N TYR A 337 -10.14 13.36 -13.25
CA TYR A 337 -10.92 14.45 -13.83
C TYR A 337 -10.03 15.59 -14.31
N ARG A 338 -9.01 15.97 -13.53
CA ARG A 338 -8.07 17.05 -13.89
C ARG A 338 -7.27 16.72 -15.15
N GLU A 339 -6.82 15.48 -15.28
CA GLU A 339 -6.13 14.99 -16.48
C GLU A 339 -7.06 14.98 -17.69
N TRP A 340 -8.32 14.55 -17.52
CA TRP A 340 -9.31 14.58 -18.58
C TRP A 340 -9.60 16.02 -19.06
N ILE A 341 -9.96 16.95 -18.16
CA ILE A 341 -10.33 18.32 -18.53
C ILE A 341 -9.14 19.11 -19.10
N ALA A 342 -7.91 18.79 -18.69
CA ALA A 342 -6.69 19.42 -19.22
C ALA A 342 -6.42 19.06 -20.70
N GLY A 343 -7.02 17.99 -21.21
CA GLY A 343 -6.97 17.61 -22.62
C GLY A 343 -7.77 18.53 -23.55
N PHE A 344 -8.62 19.41 -23.00
CA PHE A 344 -9.54 20.26 -23.76
C PHE A 344 -9.16 21.74 -23.68
N ALA A 345 -9.58 22.52 -24.68
CA ALA A 345 -9.26 23.95 -24.79
C ALA A 345 -9.99 24.86 -23.76
N VAL A 346 -10.70 24.25 -22.81
CA VAL A 346 -11.43 24.91 -21.71
C VAL A 346 -10.61 24.93 -20.40
N GLY A 347 -9.66 24.01 -20.25
CA GLY A 347 -8.81 23.84 -19.07
C GLY A 347 -9.61 23.61 -17.78
N THR A 348 -8.92 23.63 -16.63
CA THR A 348 -9.53 23.39 -15.29
C THR A 348 -10.41 24.53 -14.77
N ARG A 349 -10.66 25.59 -15.56
CA ARG A 349 -11.14 26.90 -15.09
C ARG A 349 -12.58 26.93 -14.60
N THR A 350 -13.38 25.92 -14.93
CA THR A 350 -14.82 25.90 -14.62
C THR A 350 -15.21 24.83 -13.58
N GLY A 351 -14.30 23.90 -13.26
CA GLY A 351 -14.51 22.82 -12.28
C GLY A 351 -15.68 21.89 -12.64
N PHE A 352 -16.08 20.99 -11.74
CA PHE A 352 -17.16 20.02 -12.00
C PHE A 352 -18.50 20.61 -12.45
N ARG A 353 -18.81 21.85 -12.05
CA ARG A 353 -20.08 22.53 -12.37
C ARG A 353 -20.01 23.44 -13.61
N GLY A 354 -18.87 23.47 -14.29
CA GLY A 354 -18.69 24.22 -15.52
C GLY A 354 -19.55 23.67 -16.65
N ASP A 355 -19.98 24.54 -17.54
CA ASP A 355 -20.62 24.22 -18.83
C ASP A 355 -20.00 25.19 -19.86
N PRO A 356 -18.76 24.92 -20.32
CA PRO A 356 -17.99 25.89 -21.11
C PRO A 356 -18.55 26.11 -22.52
N ASP A 357 -19.13 25.07 -23.10
CA ASP A 357 -19.65 25.00 -24.46
C ASP A 357 -21.16 25.34 -24.55
N ARG A 358 -21.85 25.40 -23.41
CA ARG A 358 -23.22 25.89 -23.21
C ARG A 358 -24.28 25.00 -23.83
N ASP A 359 -24.04 23.69 -23.83
CA ASP A 359 -25.01 22.71 -24.32
C ASP A 359 -26.00 22.24 -23.21
N GLY A 360 -25.74 22.67 -21.97
CA GLY A 360 -26.56 22.41 -20.80
C GLY A 360 -26.13 21.18 -19.99
N MET A 361 -25.00 20.55 -20.33
CA MET A 361 -24.34 19.54 -19.51
C MET A 361 -23.17 20.16 -18.75
N THR A 362 -22.97 19.71 -17.52
CA THR A 362 -21.82 20.09 -16.72
C THR A 362 -20.62 19.22 -17.04
N ASN A 363 -19.41 19.73 -16.83
CA ASN A 363 -18.16 18.96 -16.94
C ASN A 363 -18.20 17.64 -16.16
N LEU A 364 -18.89 17.56 -15.02
CA LEU A 364 -19.04 16.31 -14.27
C LEU A 364 -19.91 15.29 -15.01
N GLU A 365 -21.00 15.74 -15.63
CA GLU A 365 -21.87 14.91 -16.46
C GLU A 365 -21.10 14.43 -17.69
N GLU A 366 -20.41 15.33 -18.38
CA GLU A 366 -19.59 15.01 -19.54
C GLU A 366 -18.45 14.05 -19.19
N TYR A 367 -17.74 14.29 -18.09
CA TYR A 367 -16.71 13.38 -17.57
C TYR A 367 -17.30 12.00 -17.27
N THR A 368 -18.49 11.93 -16.68
CA THR A 368 -19.16 10.67 -16.35
C THR A 368 -19.49 9.85 -17.59
N PHE A 369 -19.81 10.52 -18.71
CA PHE A 369 -20.26 9.87 -19.94
C PHE A 369 -19.21 9.82 -21.05
N GLY A 370 -18.03 10.44 -20.84
CA GLY A 370 -16.95 10.49 -21.83
C GLY A 370 -17.22 11.46 -22.99
N LEU A 371 -17.89 12.59 -22.73
CA LEU A 371 -18.23 13.64 -23.71
C LEU A 371 -17.16 14.74 -23.79
N GLU A 372 -17.34 15.73 -24.68
CA GLU A 372 -16.36 16.79 -24.98
C GLU A 372 -16.75 18.17 -24.38
N PRO A 373 -16.11 18.62 -23.29
CA PRO A 373 -16.48 19.86 -22.57
C PRO A 373 -16.19 21.17 -23.31
N ASP A 374 -15.59 21.09 -24.50
CA ASP A 374 -15.30 22.25 -25.36
C ASP A 374 -16.09 22.25 -26.67
N ARG A 375 -17.05 21.33 -26.84
CA ARG A 375 -17.85 21.20 -28.05
C ARG A 375 -19.29 20.77 -27.73
N PRO A 376 -20.30 21.57 -28.16
CA PRO A 376 -21.69 21.21 -27.96
C PRO A 376 -22.03 19.83 -28.52
N ASP A 377 -22.69 19.03 -27.67
CA ASP A 377 -23.04 17.63 -27.91
C ASP A 377 -24.58 17.45 -28.03
N PRO A 378 -25.29 18.23 -28.89
CA PRO A 378 -26.75 18.30 -28.87
C PRO A 378 -27.43 16.96 -29.21
N ASP A 379 -26.74 16.09 -29.97
CA ASP A 379 -27.21 14.76 -30.37
C ASP A 379 -26.67 13.63 -29.46
N SER A 380 -25.71 13.93 -28.58
CA SER A 380 -24.99 12.95 -27.75
C SER A 380 -25.56 12.81 -26.34
N ARG A 381 -26.84 13.14 -26.14
CA ARG A 381 -27.46 13.08 -24.81
C ARG A 381 -27.31 11.66 -24.24
N PRO A 382 -26.55 11.48 -23.15
CA PRO A 382 -26.19 10.17 -22.63
C PRO A 382 -27.33 9.53 -21.79
N VAL A 383 -28.46 10.24 -21.72
CA VAL A 383 -29.71 9.82 -21.08
C VAL A 383 -30.81 9.77 -22.12
N TRP A 384 -31.31 8.57 -22.40
CA TRP A 384 -32.41 8.34 -23.34
C TRP A 384 -33.70 8.13 -22.60
N LEU A 385 -34.72 8.94 -22.90
CA LEU A 385 -36.08 8.71 -22.44
C LEU A 385 -36.83 7.89 -23.49
N GLU A 386 -37.30 6.70 -23.14
CA GLU A 386 -38.13 5.93 -24.05
C GLU A 386 -39.58 6.45 -23.98
N PRO A 387 -40.28 6.58 -25.12
CA PRO A 387 -41.66 7.06 -25.13
C PRO A 387 -42.57 6.22 -24.23
N SER A 388 -43.35 6.88 -23.37
CA SER A 388 -44.37 6.21 -22.58
C SER A 388 -45.60 5.91 -23.44
N ALA A 389 -46.16 4.70 -23.33
CA ALA A 389 -47.35 4.26 -24.05
C ALA A 389 -48.66 4.88 -23.53
N GLY A 390 -48.59 5.86 -22.62
CA GLY A 390 -49.73 6.58 -22.07
C GLY A 390 -49.56 6.91 -20.57
N PRO A 391 -50.51 7.63 -19.96
CA PRO A 391 -50.41 8.06 -18.56
C PRO A 391 -50.39 6.92 -17.52
N SER A 392 -50.73 5.69 -17.93
CA SER A 392 -50.67 4.47 -17.11
C SER A 392 -49.46 3.58 -17.42
N ALA A 393 -48.63 3.95 -18.40
CA ALA A 393 -47.43 3.20 -18.76
C ALA A 393 -46.23 3.67 -17.93
N PRO A 394 -45.25 2.77 -17.66
CA PRO A 394 -44.03 3.15 -16.97
C PRO A 394 -43.25 4.19 -17.78
N ILE A 395 -42.53 5.05 -17.08
CA ILE A 395 -41.55 5.94 -17.68
C ILE A 395 -40.22 5.20 -17.69
N ARG A 396 -39.55 5.24 -18.83
CA ARG A 396 -38.28 4.54 -19.04
C ARG A 396 -37.17 5.53 -19.29
N MET A 397 -36.11 5.42 -18.51
CA MET A 397 -34.88 6.17 -18.66
C MET A 397 -33.73 5.18 -18.82
N ARG A 398 -32.93 5.36 -19.86
CA ARG A 398 -31.71 4.58 -20.09
C ARG A 398 -30.52 5.53 -20.02
N TYR A 399 -29.42 5.08 -19.41
CA TYR A 399 -28.16 5.82 -19.39
C TYR A 399 -26.97 4.87 -19.38
N ARG A 400 -25.80 5.31 -19.85
CA ARG A 400 -24.60 4.49 -19.93
C ARG A 400 -23.36 5.28 -19.52
N PRO A 401 -22.98 5.28 -18.23
CA PRO A 401 -21.73 5.90 -17.77
C PRO A 401 -20.53 5.26 -18.46
N ASP A 402 -19.46 6.01 -18.65
CA ASP A 402 -18.18 5.49 -19.12
C ASP A 402 -17.61 4.54 -18.05
N PRO A 403 -17.38 3.25 -18.38
CA PRO A 403 -16.79 2.28 -17.46
C PRO A 403 -15.44 2.71 -16.88
N ALA A 404 -14.67 3.58 -17.55
CA ALA A 404 -13.41 4.10 -17.02
C ALA A 404 -13.59 5.07 -15.85
N ARG A 405 -14.82 5.55 -15.62
CA ARG A 405 -15.14 6.67 -14.72
C ARG A 405 -15.93 6.26 -13.50
N VAL A 406 -16.47 5.03 -13.49
CA VAL A 406 -17.31 4.51 -12.40
C VAL A 406 -16.59 4.33 -11.06
N ARG A 407 -15.24 4.32 -11.07
CA ARG A 407 -14.41 4.36 -9.84
C ARG A 407 -14.35 5.76 -9.23
N HIS A 408 -14.55 6.79 -10.04
CA HIS A 408 -14.54 8.17 -9.59
C HIS A 408 -15.94 8.68 -9.31
N ILE A 409 -16.93 8.35 -10.15
CA ILE A 409 -18.29 8.88 -10.07
C ILE A 409 -19.31 7.76 -9.93
N ALA A 410 -20.13 7.85 -8.88
CA ALA A 410 -21.35 7.07 -8.79
C ALA A 410 -22.50 7.77 -9.52
N THR A 411 -23.17 7.03 -10.40
CA THR A 411 -24.39 7.50 -11.07
C THR A 411 -25.59 6.74 -10.54
N SER A 412 -26.57 7.46 -10.00
CA SER A 412 -27.81 6.86 -9.48
C SER A 412 -29.06 7.54 -10.04
N ALA A 413 -30.09 6.75 -10.35
CA ALA A 413 -31.38 7.27 -10.74
C ALA A 413 -32.23 7.65 -9.53
N TRP A 414 -32.91 8.78 -9.63
CA TRP A 414 -33.79 9.31 -8.60
C TRP A 414 -35.15 9.63 -9.21
N PHE A 415 -36.20 9.48 -8.42
CA PHE A 415 -37.56 9.83 -8.83
C PHE A 415 -38.20 10.86 -7.91
N SER A 416 -39.19 11.54 -8.46
CA SER A 416 -40.08 12.45 -7.74
C SER A 416 -41.48 12.34 -8.33
N ASP A 417 -42.50 12.54 -7.50
CA ASP A 417 -43.89 12.66 -7.97
C ASP A 417 -44.31 14.14 -8.13
N ASN A 418 -43.47 15.10 -7.69
CA ASN A 418 -43.83 16.52 -7.62
C ASN A 418 -42.68 17.52 -7.91
N LEU A 419 -41.50 17.05 -8.34
CA LEU A 419 -40.27 17.84 -8.56
C LEU A 419 -39.65 18.49 -7.32
N VAL A 420 -40.21 18.30 -6.13
CA VAL A 420 -39.71 18.88 -4.87
C VAL A 420 -38.99 17.82 -4.05
N GLY A 421 -39.69 16.73 -3.70
CA GLY A 421 -39.13 15.61 -2.95
C GLY A 421 -38.52 14.59 -3.90
N TRP A 422 -37.25 14.28 -3.73
CA TRP A 422 -36.53 13.31 -4.54
C TRP A 422 -36.09 12.12 -3.69
N SER A 423 -36.22 10.92 -4.23
CA SER A 423 -35.78 9.67 -3.59
C SER A 423 -35.01 8.80 -4.58
N PRO A 424 -34.04 7.98 -4.12
CA PRO A 424 -33.42 6.98 -4.98
C PRO A 424 -34.47 6.04 -5.57
N THR A 425 -34.31 5.65 -6.83
CA THR A 425 -35.19 4.64 -7.41
C THR A 425 -34.98 3.29 -6.71
N PRO A 426 -36.05 2.53 -6.39
CA PRO A 426 -35.92 1.16 -5.92
C PRO A 426 -35.07 0.30 -6.87
N ALA A 427 -34.22 -0.57 -6.33
CA ALA A 427 -33.35 -1.44 -7.14
C ALA A 427 -34.15 -2.30 -8.14
N ALA A 428 -35.37 -2.72 -7.78
CA ALA A 428 -36.28 -3.47 -8.66
C ALA A 428 -36.73 -2.71 -9.93
N TRP A 429 -36.51 -1.40 -10.00
CA TRP A 429 -36.81 -0.60 -11.20
C TRP A 429 -35.62 -0.54 -12.16
N SER A 430 -34.42 -0.94 -11.73
CA SER A 430 -33.20 -0.81 -12.52
C SER A 430 -32.73 -2.17 -13.03
N THR A 431 -32.45 -2.24 -14.32
CA THR A 431 -31.92 -3.44 -14.98
C THR A 431 -30.66 -3.09 -15.77
N ALA A 432 -29.53 -3.66 -15.37
CA ALA A 432 -28.29 -3.59 -16.15
C ALA A 432 -28.46 -4.33 -17.49
N GLN A 433 -28.05 -3.69 -18.57
CA GLN A 433 -28.17 -4.20 -19.92
C GLN A 433 -26.84 -4.82 -20.40
N PRO A 434 -26.86 -5.74 -21.37
CA PRO A 434 -25.64 -6.36 -21.91
C PRO A 434 -24.64 -5.38 -22.53
N ASP A 435 -25.11 -4.22 -22.97
CA ASP A 435 -24.28 -3.15 -23.54
C ASP A 435 -23.66 -2.23 -22.47
N GLY A 436 -23.85 -2.54 -21.18
CA GLY A 436 -23.36 -1.73 -20.06
C GLY A 436 -24.25 -0.54 -19.71
N SER A 437 -25.36 -0.32 -20.44
CA SER A 437 -26.36 0.68 -20.03
C SER A 437 -27.21 0.19 -18.86
N VAL A 438 -27.83 1.13 -18.15
CA VAL A 438 -28.82 0.85 -17.11
C VAL A 438 -30.17 1.34 -17.62
N LEU A 439 -31.16 0.44 -17.66
CA LEU A 439 -32.56 0.77 -17.93
C LEU A 439 -33.30 0.92 -16.60
N VAL A 440 -33.95 2.06 -16.40
CA VAL A 440 -34.81 2.36 -15.25
C VAL A 440 -36.25 2.39 -15.73
N GLU A 441 -37.07 1.46 -15.23
CA GLU A 441 -38.50 1.39 -15.49
C GLU A 441 -39.29 1.81 -14.24
N ALA A 442 -39.65 3.09 -14.17
CA ALA A 442 -40.44 3.61 -13.07
C ALA A 442 -41.94 3.43 -13.36
N PRO A 443 -42.72 2.82 -12.45
CA PRO A 443 -44.17 2.70 -12.63
C PRO A 443 -44.81 4.08 -12.69
N PRO A 444 -46.03 4.21 -13.25
CA PRO A 444 -46.74 5.49 -13.26
C PRO A 444 -46.89 6.03 -11.82
N GLY A 445 -46.69 7.33 -11.66
CA GLY A 445 -46.87 7.98 -10.36
C GLY A 445 -48.31 8.40 -10.10
N PRO A 446 -48.59 8.93 -8.89
CA PRO A 446 -49.90 9.45 -8.53
C PRO A 446 -50.40 10.48 -9.55
N ALA A 447 -51.68 10.38 -9.93
CA ALA A 447 -52.29 11.23 -10.97
C ALA A 447 -51.54 11.23 -12.32
N GLY A 448 -50.81 10.15 -12.64
CA GLY A 448 -50.05 10.01 -13.88
C GLY A 448 -48.79 10.88 -13.95
N ARG A 449 -48.31 11.41 -12.81
CA ARG A 449 -47.12 12.26 -12.75
C ARG A 449 -45.98 11.51 -12.07
N ARG A 450 -44.87 11.38 -12.78
CA ARG A 450 -43.60 10.92 -12.23
C ARG A 450 -42.46 11.53 -13.03
N PHE A 451 -41.39 11.86 -12.33
CA PHE A 451 -40.20 12.47 -12.87
C PHE A 451 -39.00 11.60 -12.51
N LEU A 452 -38.05 11.50 -13.44
CA LEU A 452 -36.77 10.84 -13.23
C LEU A 452 -35.65 11.86 -13.41
N ARG A 453 -34.56 11.66 -12.68
CA ARG A 453 -33.29 12.35 -12.89
C ARG A 453 -32.14 11.40 -12.62
N LEU A 454 -30.96 11.77 -13.10
CA LEU A 454 -29.71 11.20 -12.62
C LEU A 454 -29.12 12.10 -11.54
N ARG A 455 -28.43 11.45 -10.61
CA ARG A 455 -27.58 12.07 -9.61
C ARG A 455 -26.17 11.53 -9.81
N PHE A 456 -25.20 12.44 -9.80
CA PHE A 456 -23.79 12.17 -9.92
C PHE A 456 -23.13 12.52 -8.59
N ASP A 457 -22.47 11.56 -7.97
CA ASP A 457 -21.75 11.74 -6.72
C ASP A 457 -20.28 11.38 -6.98
N VAL A 458 -19.37 12.33 -6.73
CA VAL A 458 -17.93 12.05 -6.70
C VAL A 458 -17.68 11.14 -5.49
N LEU A 459 -17.04 10.00 -5.73
CA LEU A 459 -16.74 9.01 -4.71
C LEU A 459 -15.52 9.44 -3.91
N ASP A 460 -15.63 9.36 -2.58
CA ASP A 460 -14.47 9.44 -1.71
C ASP A 460 -13.55 8.22 -1.97
N PRO A 461 -12.23 8.39 -1.89
CA PRO A 461 -11.26 7.33 -2.15
C PRO A 461 -11.33 6.16 -1.15
#